data_AF-A0A8J7LKR6-F1
#
_entry.id   AF-A0A8J7LKR6-F1
#
_cell.length_a   1.000
_cell.length_b   1.000
_cell.length_c   1.000
_cell.angle_alpha   90.00
_cell.angle_beta   90.00
_cell.angle_gamma   90.00
#
_symmetry.space_group_name_H-M   'P 1'
#
loop_
_entity.id
_entity.type
_entity.pdbx_description
1 polymer ?
#
loop_
_entity_poly.entity_id
_entity_poly.type
_entity_poly.pdbx_seq_one_letter_code
_entity_poly.pdbx_strand_id
1 'polypeptide(L)'
;MFKKFLRKNAPSPARSGDFAEGKRLFELGVAAAHRDNFIEAQKFYTQSIEAFPNPVPYLNRGRILVKRLRHYDALNDFQNALRCDLEQGNEFVDEIKGEIQSVQFFTELYRDGTREKLIADYDTQDDIMYVARRVFCTSFKVKADGFVPYNSPLVQFHFFNEVDNIARFDDLSLYPEVAEFLDIYPAAFVRKMVDAQVDNEAYLVAESILHRFLCAYDEKRMRYLRRHMLYDIHQRLLDRDYGATGHSTMDAEPNSHIIREAADWLSLSAAGEHDQSLPPKENQLFNIFKKKPVSTITTLGKTAVVVSITRNGKILYTDDTVKGYPKDHLEGKVFEVSFPTQTGTPYFAYYLCDEYYGEVTNPNIQGTVQMAMGTSKFRSEVSEKIGLFLVQYLKSTCRIDASKEIVSFSHNRAHTNVLAYIEALDDWFPVQHCDAEGDDASELKAGMVNDGTLSVSQVIAVSDLSPTG
;
A
#
# COMPACT_ATOMS: atom_id res chain seq x y z
N MET A 1 -15.42 7.49 17.10
CA MET A 1 -14.20 7.21 17.92
C MET A 1 -14.14 8.04 19.20
N PHE A 2 -14.19 9.37 19.16
CA PHE A 2 -14.05 10.24 20.37
C PHE A 2 -15.08 10.06 21.51
N LYS A 3 -16.23 9.41 21.28
CA LYS A 3 -17.29 9.20 22.30
C LYS A 3 -17.15 7.90 23.12
N LYS A 4 -16.25 6.98 22.75
CA LYS A 4 -16.13 5.66 23.43
C LYS A 4 -15.39 5.71 24.77
N PHE A 5 -14.83 6.87 25.15
CA PHE A 5 -13.88 7.03 26.27
C PHE A 5 -14.49 7.18 27.67
N LEU A 6 -15.77 6.85 27.85
CA LEU A 6 -16.39 6.78 29.18
C LEU A 6 -17.04 5.41 29.37
N ARG A 7 -16.25 4.42 29.82
CA ARG A 7 -16.80 3.32 30.63
C ARG A 7 -16.65 3.68 32.11
N LYS A 8 -17.79 3.62 32.80
CA LYS A 8 -17.98 3.79 34.24
C LYS A 8 -16.96 2.98 35.05
N ASN A 9 -16.42 3.58 36.10
CA ASN A 9 -15.71 2.96 37.25
C ASN A 9 -14.18 3.13 37.33
N ALA A 10 -13.66 4.32 37.08
CA ALA A 10 -12.44 4.77 37.76
C ALA A 10 -12.54 6.27 38.07
N PRO A 11 -12.24 6.74 39.29
CA PRO A 11 -12.07 8.17 39.55
C PRO A 11 -10.84 8.63 38.77
N SER A 12 -11.06 9.28 37.63
CA SER A 12 -9.97 9.85 36.84
C SER A 12 -9.40 11.06 37.59
N PRO A 13 -8.07 11.20 37.73
CA PRO A 13 -7.48 12.39 38.31
C PRO A 13 -7.85 13.60 37.44
N ALA A 14 -8.21 14.71 38.09
CA ALA A 14 -8.57 15.96 37.43
C ALA A 14 -7.47 16.42 36.45
N ARG A 15 -7.66 16.12 35.15
CA ARG A 15 -6.91 16.78 34.07
C ARG A 15 -7.68 18.03 33.67
N SER A 16 -7.12 19.18 34.01
CA SER A 16 -7.64 20.52 33.73
C SER A 16 -7.52 20.88 32.24
N GLY A 17 -8.29 20.19 31.39
CA GLY A 17 -8.36 20.48 29.95
C GLY A 17 -9.81 20.59 29.48
N ASP A 18 -10.05 21.38 28.44
CA ASP A 18 -11.37 21.53 27.84
C ASP A 18 -11.61 20.38 26.85
N PHE A 19 -12.24 19.30 27.32
CA PHE A 19 -12.57 18.14 26.51
C PHE A 19 -13.42 18.49 25.28
N ALA A 20 -14.38 19.43 25.43
CA ALA A 20 -15.26 19.81 24.34
C ALA A 20 -14.47 20.52 23.23
N GLU A 21 -13.58 21.42 23.62
CA GLU A 21 -12.69 22.11 22.70
C GLU A 21 -11.67 21.16 22.05
N GLY A 22 -11.04 20.27 22.83
CA GLY A 22 -10.12 19.26 22.30
C GLY A 22 -10.77 18.35 21.26
N LYS A 23 -12.02 17.92 21.51
CA LYS A 23 -12.82 17.15 20.54
C LYS A 23 -13.15 17.96 19.29
N ARG A 24 -13.59 19.21 19.43
CA ARG A 24 -13.93 20.08 18.30
C ARG A 24 -12.71 20.30 17.39
N LEU A 25 -11.55 20.60 17.98
CA LEU A 25 -10.30 20.79 17.26
C LEU A 25 -9.85 19.50 16.56
N PHE A 26 -10.00 18.34 17.20
CA PHE A 26 -9.72 17.05 16.54
C PHE A 26 -10.62 16.84 15.31
N GLU A 27 -11.93 17.10 15.42
CA GLU A 27 -12.88 16.95 14.32
C GLU A 27 -12.54 17.90 13.15
N LEU A 28 -12.07 19.12 13.44
CA LEU A 28 -11.54 20.04 12.42
C LEU A 28 -10.26 19.51 11.76
N GLY A 29 -9.35 18.92 12.54
CA GLY A 29 -8.13 18.29 12.02
C GLY A 29 -8.43 17.13 11.08
N VAL A 30 -9.40 16.29 11.43
CA VAL A 30 -9.89 15.20 10.57
C VAL A 30 -10.50 15.76 9.27
N ALA A 31 -11.33 16.81 9.36
CA ALA A 31 -11.91 17.44 8.19
C ALA A 31 -10.87 18.14 7.28
N ALA A 32 -9.80 18.70 7.86
CA ALA A 32 -8.67 19.23 7.09
C ALA A 32 -7.88 18.11 6.38
N ALA A 33 -7.60 17.01 7.07
CA ALA A 33 -6.92 15.84 6.49
C ALA A 33 -7.73 15.21 5.33
N HIS A 34 -9.06 15.12 5.46
CA HIS A 34 -9.93 14.67 4.37
C HIS A 34 -9.89 15.58 3.13
N ARG A 35 -9.50 16.85 3.29
CA ARG A 35 -9.36 17.83 2.21
C ARG A 35 -7.93 17.92 1.67
N ASP A 36 -7.05 16.96 2.00
CA ASP A 36 -5.61 17.01 1.69
C ASP A 36 -4.84 18.17 2.37
N ASN A 37 -5.45 18.92 3.31
CA ASN A 37 -4.79 20.05 3.95
C ASN A 37 -4.04 19.61 5.22
N PHE A 38 -2.91 18.92 5.06
CA PHE A 38 -2.17 18.30 6.16
C PHE A 38 -1.48 19.29 7.09
N ILE A 39 -1.08 20.47 6.58
CA ILE A 39 -0.54 21.55 7.40
C ILE A 39 -1.60 22.07 8.38
N GLU A 40 -2.82 22.33 7.89
CA GLU A 40 -3.94 22.73 8.74
C GLU A 40 -4.35 21.59 9.69
N ALA A 41 -4.38 20.34 9.22
CA ALA A 41 -4.68 19.19 10.06
C ALA A 41 -3.68 19.03 11.21
N GLN A 42 -2.39 19.16 10.94
CA GLN A 42 -1.32 19.09 11.95
C GLN A 42 -1.49 20.20 13.01
N LYS A 43 -1.83 21.42 12.59
CA LYS A 43 -2.14 22.53 13.50
C LYS A 43 -3.32 22.20 14.41
N PHE A 44 -4.42 21.72 13.85
CA PHE A 44 -5.60 21.35 14.64
C PHE A 44 -5.35 20.18 15.59
N TYR A 45 -4.59 19.17 15.18
CA TYR A 45 -4.21 18.08 16.09
C TYR A 45 -3.33 18.57 17.23
N THR A 46 -2.40 19.50 16.97
CA THR A 46 -1.58 20.12 18.01
C THR A 46 -2.44 20.89 19.02
N GLN A 47 -3.35 21.73 18.53
CA GLN A 47 -4.28 22.47 19.38
C GLN A 47 -5.21 21.54 20.16
N SER A 48 -5.66 20.43 19.55
CA SER A 48 -6.49 19.40 20.20
C SER A 48 -5.74 18.75 21.37
N ILE A 49 -4.47 18.39 21.17
CA ILE A 49 -3.59 17.82 22.20
C ILE A 49 -3.40 18.80 23.36
N GLU A 50 -3.18 20.08 23.05
CA GLU A 50 -3.02 21.15 24.06
C GLU A 50 -4.30 21.37 24.87
N ALA A 51 -5.47 21.36 24.21
CA ALA A 51 -6.76 21.53 24.87
C ALA A 51 -7.13 20.31 25.74
N PHE A 52 -6.92 19.09 25.23
CA PHE A 52 -7.17 17.86 25.96
C PHE A 52 -6.35 16.67 25.40
N PRO A 53 -5.29 16.21 26.11
CA PRO A 53 -4.46 15.09 25.67
C PRO A 53 -5.26 13.78 25.50
N ASN A 54 -5.27 13.25 24.28
CA ASN A 54 -5.94 12.02 23.89
C ASN A 54 -5.05 11.22 22.92
N PRO A 55 -5.07 9.87 22.92
CA PRO A 55 -4.22 9.08 22.04
C PRO A 55 -4.43 9.37 20.54
N VAL A 56 -5.65 9.64 20.09
CA VAL A 56 -5.97 9.71 18.64
C VAL A 56 -5.37 10.94 17.94
N PRO A 57 -5.45 12.18 18.49
CA PRO A 57 -4.73 13.33 17.94
C PRO A 57 -3.21 13.11 17.81
N TYR A 58 -2.56 12.49 18.81
CA TYR A 58 -1.13 12.14 18.72
C TYR A 58 -0.85 11.15 17.59
N LEU A 59 -1.67 10.10 17.47
CA LEU A 59 -1.56 9.09 16.42
C LEU A 59 -1.67 9.71 15.01
N ASN A 60 -2.66 10.58 14.80
CA ASN A 60 -2.87 11.24 13.51
C ASN A 60 -1.77 12.26 13.20
N ARG A 61 -1.31 13.03 14.19
CA ARG A 61 -0.20 13.97 14.01
C ARG A 61 1.11 13.23 13.72
N GLY A 62 1.38 12.14 14.43
CA GLY A 62 2.53 11.27 14.20
C GLY A 62 2.59 10.72 12.77
N ARG A 63 1.45 10.29 12.21
CA ARG A 63 1.36 9.83 10.81
C ARG A 63 1.68 10.94 9.79
N ILE A 64 1.25 12.18 10.05
CA ILE A 64 1.64 13.34 9.23
C ILE A 64 3.16 13.58 9.35
N LEU A 65 3.71 13.50 10.56
CA LEU A 65 5.15 13.67 10.80
C LEU A 65 5.99 12.62 10.06
N VAL A 66 5.55 11.36 10.00
CA VAL A 66 6.19 10.31 9.17
C VAL A 66 6.26 10.73 7.70
N LYS A 67 5.18 11.30 7.15
CA LYS A 67 5.15 11.78 5.77
C LYS A 67 6.04 12.99 5.50
N ARG A 68 6.31 13.79 6.54
CA ARG A 68 7.25 14.91 6.52
C ARG A 68 8.68 14.50 6.89
N LEU A 69 8.98 13.20 6.93
CA LEU A 69 10.27 12.61 7.31
C LEU A 69 10.74 12.97 8.73
N ARG A 70 9.82 13.38 9.60
CA ARG A 70 10.03 13.72 11.00
C ARG A 70 9.84 12.48 11.89
N HIS A 71 10.55 11.39 11.60
CA HIS A 71 10.32 10.09 12.26
C HIS A 71 10.60 10.11 13.76
N TYR A 72 11.57 10.92 14.23
CA TYR A 72 11.84 11.06 15.67
C TYR A 72 10.68 11.75 16.41
N ASP A 73 10.10 12.79 15.84
CA ASP A 73 8.94 13.47 16.41
C ASP A 73 7.68 12.61 16.32
N ALA A 74 7.53 11.87 15.23
CA ALA A 74 6.47 10.87 15.10
C ALA A 74 6.59 9.78 16.19
N LEU A 75 7.80 9.29 16.47
CA LEU A 75 8.05 8.34 17.56
C LEU A 75 7.63 8.92 18.92
N ASN A 76 7.97 10.18 19.20
CA ASN A 76 7.55 10.87 20.42
C ASN A 76 6.03 11.00 20.50
N ASP A 77 5.36 11.30 19.38
CA ASP A 77 3.90 11.34 19.30
C ASP A 77 3.28 9.97 19.55
N PHE A 78 3.79 8.90 18.94
CA PHE A 78 3.29 7.54 19.18
C PHE A 78 3.54 7.05 20.61
N GLN A 79 4.67 7.40 21.22
CA GLN A 79 4.93 7.11 22.63
C GLN A 79 3.96 7.85 23.55
N ASN A 80 3.66 9.11 23.26
CA ASN A 80 2.63 9.87 23.99
C ASN A 80 1.23 9.32 23.77
N ALA A 81 0.91 8.87 22.54
CA ALA A 81 -0.34 8.19 22.24
C ALA A 81 -0.47 6.92 23.09
N LEU A 82 0.57 6.09 23.16
CA LEU A 82 0.57 4.87 23.96
C LEU A 82 0.35 5.17 25.44
N ARG A 83 1.06 6.17 25.98
CA ARG A 83 0.89 6.61 27.37
C ARG A 83 -0.55 7.04 27.64
N CYS A 84 -1.14 7.84 26.75
CA CYS A 84 -2.52 8.29 26.91
C CYS A 84 -3.52 7.14 26.79
N ASP A 85 -3.33 6.22 25.83
CA ASP A 85 -4.21 5.06 25.64
C ASP A 85 -4.18 4.12 26.86
N LEU A 86 -2.99 3.90 27.44
CA LEU A 86 -2.81 3.08 28.63
C LEU A 86 -3.56 3.63 29.86
N GLU A 87 -3.72 4.95 29.93
CA GLU A 87 -4.48 5.63 30.97
C GLU A 87 -6.00 5.69 30.67
N GLN A 88 -6.40 5.52 29.41
CA GLN A 88 -7.76 5.83 28.92
C GLN A 88 -8.55 4.60 28.42
N GLY A 89 -8.01 3.39 28.56
CA GLY A 89 -8.78 2.15 28.34
C GLY A 89 -8.13 1.09 27.44
N ASN A 90 -6.88 1.29 27.01
CA ASN A 90 -6.10 0.33 26.23
C ASN A 90 -6.75 -0.09 24.90
N GLU A 91 -7.40 0.82 24.17
CA GLU A 91 -8.15 0.48 22.95
C GLU A 91 -7.23 0.34 21.72
N PHE A 92 -6.09 1.05 21.70
CA PHE A 92 -5.23 1.20 20.52
C PHE A 92 -3.81 0.67 20.71
N VAL A 93 -3.53 -0.05 21.81
CA VAL A 93 -2.17 -0.51 22.18
C VAL A 93 -1.43 -1.20 21.04
N ASP A 94 -2.06 -2.16 20.35
CA ASP A 94 -1.41 -2.93 19.29
C ASP A 94 -1.16 -2.08 18.04
N GLU A 95 -2.11 -1.21 17.68
CA GLU A 95 -1.96 -0.25 16.57
C GLU A 95 -0.78 0.70 16.85
N ILE A 96 -0.74 1.30 18.04
CA ILE A 96 0.31 2.25 18.42
C ILE A 96 1.68 1.56 18.50
N LYS A 97 1.75 0.31 19.03
CA LYS A 97 3.00 -0.46 19.04
C LYS A 97 3.49 -0.74 17.62
N GLY A 98 2.59 -1.03 16.68
CA GLY A 98 2.93 -1.20 15.26
C GLY A 98 3.54 0.08 14.67
N GLU A 99 2.94 1.23 14.93
CA GLU A 99 3.46 2.54 14.49
C GLU A 99 4.85 2.81 15.10
N ILE A 100 5.02 2.61 16.41
CA ILE A 100 6.31 2.72 17.11
C ILE A 100 7.37 1.83 16.46
N GLN A 101 7.05 0.55 16.23
CA GLN A 101 7.98 -0.39 15.63
C GLN A 101 8.38 0.05 14.22
N SER A 102 7.44 0.58 13.43
CA SER A 102 7.69 1.03 12.07
C SER A 102 8.68 2.20 12.01
N VAL A 103 8.62 3.14 12.95
CA VAL A 103 9.49 4.32 12.95
C VAL A 103 10.81 4.12 13.69
N GLN A 104 10.90 3.12 14.56
CA GLN A 104 12.11 2.85 15.36
C GLN A 104 13.36 2.68 14.48
N PHE A 105 13.23 1.97 13.36
CA PHE A 105 14.31 1.76 12.39
C PHE A 105 14.92 3.07 11.87
N PHE A 106 14.10 4.08 11.60
CA PHE A 106 14.57 5.38 11.09
C PHE A 106 15.26 6.22 12.17
N THR A 107 14.96 5.96 13.45
CA THR A 107 15.49 6.74 14.58
C THR A 107 16.76 6.15 15.21
N GLU A 108 17.29 5.05 14.69
CA GLU A 108 18.46 4.35 15.26
C GLU A 108 19.69 5.26 15.43
N LEU A 109 19.90 6.20 14.51
CA LEU A 109 21.06 7.10 14.52
C LEU A 109 21.09 8.07 15.71
N TYR A 110 19.97 8.23 16.43
CA TYR A 110 19.91 9.00 17.68
C TYR A 110 20.54 8.26 18.87
N ARG A 111 20.83 6.97 18.76
CA ARG A 111 21.25 6.12 19.89
C ARG A 111 22.73 5.75 19.88
N ASP A 112 23.39 5.82 18.73
CA ASP A 112 24.75 5.31 18.54
C ASP A 112 25.81 6.41 18.36
N GLY A 113 25.41 7.69 18.45
CA GLY A 113 26.29 8.85 18.24
C GLY A 113 26.59 9.16 16.77
N THR A 114 26.00 8.42 15.82
CA THR A 114 26.19 8.68 14.38
C THR A 114 25.54 10.00 13.97
N ARG A 115 24.39 10.34 14.56
CA ARG A 115 23.71 11.61 14.32
C ARG A 115 24.62 12.82 14.55
N GLU A 116 25.34 12.85 15.67
CA GLU A 116 26.20 13.99 16.03
C GLU A 116 27.36 14.14 15.03
N LYS A 117 27.87 13.03 14.49
CA LYS A 117 28.87 13.05 13.42
C LYS A 117 28.30 13.56 12.10
N LEU A 118 27.07 13.18 11.74
CA LEU A 118 26.40 13.64 10.53
C LEU A 118 26.09 15.15 10.60
N ILE A 119 25.70 15.64 11.78
CA ILE A 119 25.47 17.08 12.02
C ILE A 119 26.79 17.84 11.99
N ALA A 120 27.85 17.32 12.63
CA ALA A 120 29.16 17.93 12.57
C ALA A 120 29.70 17.99 11.13
N ASP A 121 29.56 16.91 10.35
CA ASP A 121 29.92 16.90 8.93
C ASP A 121 29.15 18.02 8.20
N TYR A 122 27.82 18.05 8.31
CA TYR A 122 26.99 19.10 7.71
C TYR A 122 27.42 20.52 8.09
N ASP A 123 27.68 20.78 9.36
CA ASP A 123 28.03 22.12 9.86
C ASP A 123 29.46 22.55 9.47
N THR A 124 30.32 21.60 9.11
CA THR A 124 31.71 21.87 8.67
C THR A 124 31.87 21.95 7.16
N GLN A 125 30.89 21.51 6.38
CA GLN A 125 30.97 21.59 4.91
C GLN A 125 30.56 22.98 4.40
N ASP A 126 31.40 23.58 3.56
CA ASP A 126 31.06 24.81 2.83
C ASP A 126 30.03 24.57 1.72
N ASP A 127 29.98 23.34 1.19
CA ASP A 127 29.05 22.92 0.15
C ASP A 127 28.04 21.88 0.69
N ILE A 128 26.82 22.34 0.99
CA ILE A 128 25.74 21.45 1.44
C ILE A 128 25.32 20.46 0.33
N MET A 129 25.55 20.79 -0.94
CA MET A 129 25.29 19.87 -2.05
C MET A 129 26.15 18.61 -1.95
N TYR A 130 27.38 18.72 -1.47
CA TYR A 130 28.24 17.57 -1.22
C TYR A 130 27.63 16.60 -0.21
N VAL A 131 27.07 17.12 0.89
CA VAL A 131 26.41 16.31 1.92
C VAL A 131 25.14 15.65 1.36
N ALA A 132 24.31 16.44 0.66
CA ALA A 132 23.09 15.96 0.01
C ALA A 132 23.38 14.81 -0.97
N ARG A 133 24.37 14.98 -1.85
CA ARG A 133 24.81 13.95 -2.79
C ARG A 133 25.29 12.70 -2.09
N ARG A 134 26.12 12.81 -1.04
CA ARG A 134 26.61 11.64 -0.30
C ARG A 134 25.48 10.85 0.35
N VAL A 135 24.53 11.53 0.98
CA VAL A 135 23.36 10.89 1.57
C VAL A 135 22.53 10.18 0.51
N PHE A 136 22.23 10.87 -0.60
CA PHE A 136 21.44 10.31 -1.70
C PHE A 136 22.13 9.12 -2.37
N CYS A 137 23.39 9.29 -2.78
CA CYS A 137 24.20 8.27 -3.43
C CYS A 137 24.33 7.00 -2.57
N THR A 138 24.54 7.17 -1.26
CA THR A 138 24.62 6.05 -0.33
C THR A 138 23.28 5.31 -0.23
N SER A 139 22.17 6.04 -0.20
CA SER A 139 20.82 5.49 -0.08
C SER A 139 20.41 4.71 -1.32
N PHE A 140 20.67 5.26 -2.51
CA PHE A 140 20.32 4.65 -3.80
C PHE A 140 21.41 3.73 -4.36
N LYS A 141 22.53 3.53 -3.65
CA LYS A 141 23.70 2.76 -4.11
C LYS A 141 24.25 3.25 -5.46
N VAL A 142 24.20 4.56 -5.64
CA VAL A 142 24.61 5.32 -6.81
C VAL A 142 26.02 5.84 -6.55
N LYS A 143 26.96 5.69 -7.49
CA LYS A 143 28.33 6.23 -7.30
C LYS A 143 28.32 7.76 -7.40
N ALA A 144 29.05 8.44 -6.52
CA ALA A 144 29.07 9.91 -6.46
C ALA A 144 29.84 10.57 -7.62
N ASP A 145 30.70 9.82 -8.32
CA ASP A 145 31.65 10.27 -9.34
C ASP A 145 31.16 10.09 -10.79
N GLY A 146 29.92 9.64 -11.01
CA GLY A 146 29.38 9.38 -12.34
C GLY A 146 28.17 10.26 -12.71
N PHE A 147 28.04 10.56 -14.01
CA PHE A 147 26.81 11.05 -14.64
C PHE A 147 25.72 9.97 -14.69
N VAL A 148 26.13 8.72 -14.86
CA VAL A 148 25.31 7.54 -15.15
C VAL A 148 24.27 7.14 -14.08
N PRO A 149 24.52 7.25 -12.76
CA PRO A 149 23.67 6.57 -11.78
C PRO A 149 22.37 7.34 -11.44
N TYR A 150 22.15 8.53 -12.02
CA TYR A 150 20.89 9.28 -11.95
C TYR A 150 19.92 8.98 -13.11
N ASN A 151 20.33 8.14 -14.06
CA ASN A 151 19.49 7.67 -15.17
C ASN A 151 18.63 6.44 -14.81
N SER A 152 18.57 6.07 -13.53
CA SER A 152 17.77 4.95 -13.05
C SER A 152 16.29 5.33 -12.97
N PRO A 153 15.35 4.47 -13.40
CA PRO A 153 13.92 4.66 -13.17
C PRO A 153 13.57 4.92 -11.70
N LEU A 154 14.36 4.39 -10.76
CA LEU A 154 14.17 4.62 -9.32
C LEU A 154 14.44 6.07 -8.90
N VAL A 155 15.45 6.71 -9.50
CA VAL A 155 15.82 8.10 -9.18
C VAL A 155 14.79 9.07 -9.75
N GLN A 156 14.33 8.81 -10.97
CA GLN A 156 13.22 9.52 -11.59
C GLN A 156 11.93 9.40 -10.78
N PHE A 157 11.57 8.18 -10.39
CA PHE A 157 10.42 7.95 -9.54
C PHE A 157 10.56 8.68 -8.20
N HIS A 158 11.74 8.61 -7.57
CA HIS A 158 12.00 9.33 -6.33
C HIS A 158 11.75 10.83 -6.46
N PHE A 159 12.25 11.45 -7.54
CA PHE A 159 12.05 12.87 -7.79
C PHE A 159 10.57 13.26 -7.79
N PHE A 160 9.75 12.57 -8.59
CA PHE A 160 8.32 12.88 -8.67
C PHE A 160 7.55 12.52 -7.39
N ASN A 161 7.88 11.40 -6.77
CA ASN A 161 7.28 11.00 -5.48
C ASN A 161 7.58 12.02 -4.38
N GLU A 162 8.81 12.55 -4.36
CA GLU A 162 9.21 13.54 -3.38
C GLU A 162 8.60 14.93 -3.64
N VAL A 163 8.49 15.34 -4.91
CA VAL A 163 7.73 16.53 -5.31
C VAL A 163 6.25 16.42 -4.88
N ASP A 164 5.59 15.28 -5.13
CA ASP A 164 4.21 15.04 -4.67
C ASP A 164 4.09 15.07 -3.14
N ASN A 165 5.01 14.40 -2.43
CA ASN A 165 5.00 14.37 -0.97
C ASN A 165 5.16 15.77 -0.37
N ILE A 166 6.08 16.58 -0.88
CA ILE A 166 6.27 17.96 -0.39
C ILE A 166 5.04 18.81 -0.68
N ALA A 167 4.47 18.71 -1.89
CA ALA A 167 3.28 19.47 -2.28
C ALA A 167 2.06 19.18 -1.38
N ARG A 168 1.97 17.97 -0.83
CA ARG A 168 0.85 17.52 -0.02
C ARG A 168 1.07 17.74 1.47
N PHE A 169 2.25 17.40 1.98
CA PHE A 169 2.49 17.27 3.42
C PHE A 169 3.33 18.40 4.01
N ASP A 170 4.03 19.19 3.19
CA ASP A 170 4.91 20.28 3.64
C ASP A 170 4.39 21.67 3.24
N ASP A 171 4.97 22.70 3.84
CA ASP A 171 4.72 24.09 3.48
C ASP A 171 5.57 24.45 2.25
N LEU A 172 4.92 24.56 1.09
CA LEU A 172 5.56 24.88 -0.19
C LEU A 172 6.36 26.19 -0.15
N SER A 173 6.02 27.15 0.71
CA SER A 173 6.80 28.40 0.86
C SER A 173 8.24 28.14 1.34
N LEU A 174 8.50 26.96 1.91
CA LEU A 174 9.81 26.54 2.38
C LEU A 174 10.60 25.74 1.32
N TYR A 175 9.96 25.41 0.19
CA TYR A 175 10.49 24.64 -0.93
C TYR A 175 10.23 25.36 -2.27
N PRO A 176 10.85 26.53 -2.51
CA PRO A 176 10.62 27.31 -3.72
C PRO A 176 10.95 26.53 -5.01
N GLU A 177 11.95 25.65 -4.99
CA GLU A 177 12.29 24.81 -6.15
C GLU A 177 11.16 23.83 -6.49
N VAL A 178 10.46 23.31 -5.48
CA VAL A 178 9.31 22.40 -5.70
C VAL A 178 8.14 23.15 -6.30
N ALA A 179 7.91 24.41 -5.89
CA ALA A 179 6.92 25.25 -6.54
C ALA A 179 7.26 25.47 -8.03
N GLU A 180 8.51 25.77 -8.35
CA GLU A 180 8.99 25.87 -9.74
C GLU A 180 8.81 24.54 -10.50
N PHE A 181 9.12 23.40 -9.87
CA PHE A 181 8.90 22.10 -10.50
C PHE A 181 7.43 21.80 -10.76
N LEU A 182 6.51 22.23 -9.90
CA LEU A 182 5.07 22.06 -10.14
C LEU A 182 4.54 22.96 -11.26
N ASP A 183 5.19 24.10 -11.51
CA ASP A 183 4.90 24.94 -12.68
C ASP A 183 5.40 24.28 -13.98
N ILE A 184 6.52 23.54 -13.92
CA ILE A 184 7.09 22.82 -15.07
C ILE A 184 6.37 21.48 -15.32
N TYR A 185 6.04 20.76 -14.24
CA TYR A 185 5.44 19.42 -14.26
C TYR A 185 4.03 19.49 -13.65
N PRO A 186 2.97 19.47 -14.49
CA PRO A 186 1.60 19.52 -13.99
C PRO A 186 1.29 18.40 -13.00
N ALA A 187 0.43 18.66 -12.01
CA ALA A 187 0.07 17.68 -10.99
C ALA A 187 -0.49 16.35 -11.53
N ALA A 188 -1.11 16.35 -12.73
CA ALA A 188 -1.52 15.12 -13.40
C ALA A 188 -0.33 14.32 -13.94
N PHE A 189 0.68 15.00 -14.49
CA PHE A 189 1.92 14.38 -14.95
C PHE A 189 2.72 13.83 -13.76
N VAL A 190 2.90 14.61 -12.69
CA VAL A 190 3.55 14.13 -11.46
C VAL A 190 2.90 12.85 -10.96
N ARG A 191 1.55 12.79 -10.91
CA ARG A 191 0.82 11.57 -10.52
C ARG A 191 1.07 10.41 -11.46
N LYS A 192 1.00 10.62 -12.78
CA LYS A 192 1.35 9.59 -13.78
C LYS A 192 2.73 9.00 -13.50
N MET A 193 3.72 9.84 -13.16
CA MET A 193 5.08 9.40 -12.86
C MET A 193 5.18 8.64 -11.53
N VAL A 194 4.39 9.02 -10.52
CA VAL A 194 4.29 8.31 -9.23
C VAL A 194 3.52 6.98 -9.35
N ASP A 195 2.61 6.86 -10.31
CA ASP A 195 1.88 5.62 -10.59
C ASP A 195 2.64 4.67 -11.53
N ALA A 196 3.76 5.12 -12.10
CA ALA A 196 4.59 4.33 -13.00
C ALA A 196 5.18 3.10 -12.28
N GLN A 197 5.28 1.98 -13.01
CA GLN A 197 5.84 0.75 -12.47
C GLN A 197 7.35 0.89 -12.25
N VAL A 198 7.79 0.70 -11.01
CA VAL A 198 9.20 0.61 -10.61
C VAL A 198 9.45 -0.65 -9.80
N ASP A 199 10.73 -1.01 -9.64
CA ASP A 199 11.14 -2.01 -8.65
C ASP A 199 10.86 -1.48 -7.23
N ASN A 200 9.65 -1.77 -6.75
CA ASN A 200 9.15 -1.29 -5.46
C ASN A 200 10.00 -1.79 -4.29
N GLU A 201 10.56 -3.00 -4.37
CA GLU A 201 11.41 -3.53 -3.30
C GLU A 201 12.72 -2.76 -3.23
N ALA A 202 13.38 -2.57 -4.38
CA ALA A 202 14.60 -1.77 -4.45
C ALA A 202 14.36 -0.31 -4.01
N TYR A 203 13.24 0.28 -4.42
CA TYR A 203 12.87 1.63 -4.02
C TYR A 203 12.64 1.73 -2.50
N LEU A 204 11.86 0.82 -1.91
CA LEU A 204 11.58 0.83 -0.48
C LEU A 204 12.86 0.68 0.36
N VAL A 205 13.81 -0.14 -0.08
CA VAL A 205 15.12 -0.27 0.57
C VAL A 205 15.89 1.06 0.48
N ALA A 206 15.97 1.68 -0.70
CA ALA A 206 16.68 2.94 -0.90
C ALA A 206 16.04 4.10 -0.11
N GLU A 207 14.72 4.25 -0.20
CA GLU A 207 13.93 5.25 0.53
C GLU A 207 14.08 5.07 2.04
N SER A 208 14.08 3.82 2.54
CA SER A 208 14.24 3.57 3.96
C SER A 208 15.61 4.00 4.50
N ILE A 209 16.67 3.78 3.72
CA ILE A 209 18.03 4.25 4.07
C ILE A 209 18.08 5.78 4.01
N LEU A 210 17.49 6.39 2.98
CA LEU A 210 17.41 7.83 2.84
C LEU A 210 16.70 8.48 4.04
N HIS A 211 15.53 7.96 4.41
CA HIS A 211 14.74 8.44 5.54
C HIS A 211 15.51 8.32 6.85
N ARG A 212 16.26 7.24 7.05
CA ARG A 212 17.13 7.07 8.22
C ARG A 212 18.21 8.16 8.30
N PHE A 213 18.86 8.50 7.18
CA PHE A 213 19.82 9.60 7.15
C PHE A 213 19.16 10.96 7.39
N LEU A 214 18.08 11.26 6.65
CA LEU A 214 17.39 12.54 6.74
C LEU A 214 16.81 12.79 8.14
N CYS A 215 16.34 11.74 8.82
CA CYS A 215 15.85 11.83 10.19
C CYS A 215 16.93 12.25 11.19
N ALA A 216 18.22 12.07 10.90
CA ALA A 216 19.28 12.50 11.82
C ALA A 216 19.37 14.03 11.95
N TYR A 217 18.90 14.76 10.94
CA TYR A 217 18.97 16.22 10.89
C TYR A 217 17.72 16.86 11.48
N ASP A 218 17.85 18.04 12.10
CA ASP A 218 16.67 18.84 12.42
C ASP A 218 15.92 19.27 11.15
N GLU A 219 14.67 19.71 11.31
CA GLU A 219 13.79 20.07 10.18
C GLU A 219 14.43 21.08 9.21
N LYS A 220 15.17 22.07 9.73
CA LYS A 220 15.80 23.07 8.87
C LYS A 220 16.88 22.42 8.01
N ARG A 221 17.82 21.70 8.62
CA ARG A 221 18.93 21.03 7.91
C ARG A 221 18.41 19.94 6.95
N MET A 222 17.49 19.11 7.42
CA MET A 222 16.82 18.06 6.64
C MET A 222 16.16 18.64 5.39
N ARG A 223 15.42 19.75 5.53
CA ARG A 223 14.80 20.45 4.41
C ARG A 223 15.82 20.94 3.39
N TYR A 224 16.93 21.54 3.83
CA TYR A 224 17.98 21.99 2.92
C TYR A 224 18.58 20.82 2.13
N LEU A 225 18.83 19.67 2.78
CA LEU A 225 19.31 18.47 2.11
C LEU A 225 18.32 17.98 1.04
N ARG A 226 17.03 17.88 1.36
CA ARG A 226 15.98 17.49 0.41
C ARG A 226 15.93 18.42 -0.80
N ARG A 227 15.95 19.74 -0.59
CA ARG A 227 15.97 20.74 -1.67
C ARG A 227 17.16 20.56 -2.60
N HIS A 228 18.36 20.39 -2.03
CA HIS A 228 19.58 20.17 -2.82
C HIS A 228 19.55 18.84 -3.58
N MET A 229 19.03 17.76 -2.98
CA MET A 229 18.85 16.48 -3.67
C MET A 229 17.91 16.62 -4.88
N LEU A 230 16.74 17.24 -4.69
CA LEU A 230 15.78 17.45 -5.76
C LEU A 230 16.37 18.30 -6.89
N TYR A 231 17.07 19.39 -6.55
CA TYR A 231 17.75 20.23 -7.52
C TYR A 231 18.81 19.43 -8.31
N ASP A 232 19.66 18.64 -7.63
CA ASP A 232 20.70 17.84 -8.29
C ASP A 232 20.09 16.77 -9.22
N ILE A 233 19.04 16.08 -8.76
CA ILE A 233 18.33 15.09 -9.58
C ILE A 233 17.72 15.77 -10.80
N HIS A 234 17.03 16.89 -10.62
CA HIS A 234 16.41 17.63 -11.71
C HIS A 234 17.43 18.12 -12.76
N GLN A 235 18.55 18.70 -12.32
CA GLN A 235 19.64 19.12 -13.22
C GLN A 235 20.18 17.95 -14.05
N ARG A 236 20.34 16.77 -13.43
CA ARG A 236 20.83 15.59 -14.14
C ARG A 236 19.80 15.00 -15.10
N LEU A 237 18.51 15.09 -14.78
CA LEU A 237 17.43 14.73 -15.72
C LEU A 237 17.40 15.71 -16.91
N LEU A 238 17.63 16.99 -16.68
CA LEU A 238 17.80 17.99 -17.76
C LEU A 238 19.01 17.68 -18.64
N ASP A 239 20.17 17.43 -18.05
CA ASP A 239 21.39 17.09 -18.79
C ASP A 239 21.23 15.80 -19.60
N ARG A 240 20.47 14.83 -19.09
CA ARG A 240 20.13 13.61 -19.83
C ARG A 240 19.25 13.91 -21.06
N ASP A 241 18.23 14.74 -20.88
CA ASP A 241 17.21 15.00 -21.92
C ASP A 241 17.68 15.99 -22.99
N TYR A 242 18.61 16.89 -22.65
CA TYR A 242 19.08 17.98 -23.51
C TYR A 242 20.60 18.00 -23.75
N GLY A 243 21.36 17.13 -23.10
CA GLY A 243 22.82 17.08 -23.13
C GLY A 243 23.45 18.09 -22.18
N ALA A 244 24.52 17.68 -21.48
CA ALA A 244 25.36 18.59 -20.70
C ALA A 244 26.07 19.55 -21.68
N THR A 245 25.53 20.75 -21.88
CA THR A 245 26.08 21.79 -22.77
C THR A 245 26.32 21.34 -24.22
N GLY A 246 25.26 21.20 -25.03
CA GLY A 246 25.36 21.32 -26.49
C GLY A 246 26.23 20.30 -27.27
N HIS A 247 26.69 19.22 -26.63
CA HIS A 247 27.42 18.17 -27.33
C HIS A 247 26.61 16.88 -27.38
N SER A 248 25.89 16.75 -28.50
CA SER A 248 25.48 15.54 -29.21
C SER A 248 25.77 14.21 -28.52
N THR A 249 24.72 13.60 -27.97
CA THR A 249 24.55 12.15 -28.02
C THR A 249 23.13 11.86 -28.52
N MET A 250 23.00 11.70 -29.84
CA MET A 250 21.76 11.27 -30.51
C MET A 250 21.42 9.78 -30.28
N ASP A 251 22.11 9.08 -29.37
CA ASP A 251 22.01 7.62 -29.20
C ASP A 251 21.56 7.17 -27.80
N ALA A 252 20.78 7.98 -27.07
CA ALA A 252 20.17 7.54 -25.81
C ALA A 252 18.78 6.93 -26.05
N GLU A 253 18.53 5.77 -25.44
CA GLU A 253 17.35 4.90 -25.55
C GLU A 253 15.99 5.61 -25.75
N PRO A 254 15.03 4.95 -26.45
CA PRO A 254 13.73 5.53 -26.85
C PRO A 254 12.80 5.99 -25.71
N ASN A 255 13.18 5.84 -24.43
CA ASN A 255 12.40 6.23 -23.26
C ASN A 255 12.98 7.43 -22.46
N SER A 256 14.00 8.13 -22.97
CA SER A 256 14.85 9.03 -22.14
C SER A 256 14.52 10.53 -22.22
N HIS A 257 13.25 10.94 -22.39
CA HIS A 257 12.91 12.37 -22.55
C HIS A 257 11.73 12.83 -21.69
N ILE A 258 11.78 12.63 -20.37
CA ILE A 258 10.70 13.01 -19.42
C ILE A 258 10.28 14.47 -19.56
N ILE A 259 11.23 15.38 -19.75
CA ILE A 259 10.93 16.81 -19.79
C ILE A 259 10.28 17.17 -21.12
N ARG A 260 10.66 16.48 -22.21
CA ARG A 260 9.93 16.59 -23.48
C ARG A 260 8.56 15.96 -23.36
N GLU A 261 8.43 14.82 -22.70
CA GLU A 261 7.16 14.15 -22.43
C GLU A 261 6.21 15.05 -21.63
N ALA A 262 6.73 15.77 -20.62
CA ALA A 262 5.96 16.77 -19.87
C ALA A 262 5.53 17.96 -20.76
N ALA A 263 6.42 18.45 -21.63
CA ALA A 263 6.12 19.53 -22.57
C ALA A 263 5.09 19.12 -23.64
N ASP A 264 5.19 17.90 -24.16
CA ASP A 264 4.23 17.31 -25.09
C ASP A 264 2.88 17.13 -24.40
N TRP A 265 2.87 16.65 -23.15
CA TRP A 265 1.66 16.51 -22.33
C TRP A 265 0.94 17.85 -22.10
N LEU A 266 1.71 18.91 -21.82
CA LEU A 266 1.19 20.28 -21.71
C LEU A 266 0.59 20.78 -23.02
N SER A 267 1.26 20.50 -24.15
CA SER A 267 0.81 20.90 -25.48
C SER A 267 -0.49 20.20 -25.89
N LEU A 268 -0.61 18.90 -25.62
CA LEU A 268 -1.82 18.10 -25.86
C LEU A 268 -2.97 18.50 -24.93
N SER A 269 -2.66 18.83 -23.68
CA SER A 269 -3.66 19.32 -22.72
C SER A 269 -4.21 20.70 -23.09
N ALA A 270 -3.38 21.57 -23.68
CA ALA A 270 -3.80 22.88 -24.18
C ALA A 270 -4.66 22.79 -25.46
N ALA A 271 -4.51 21.70 -26.23
CA ALA A 271 -5.31 21.41 -27.42
C ALA A 271 -6.70 20.81 -27.11
N GLY A 272 -7.02 20.56 -25.83
CA GLY A 272 -8.31 20.02 -25.41
C GLY A 272 -8.44 18.49 -25.56
N GLU A 273 -7.34 17.79 -25.84
CA GLU A 273 -7.34 16.32 -26.02
C GLU A 273 -7.19 15.55 -24.70
N HIS A 274 -6.84 16.24 -23.61
CA HIS A 274 -6.85 15.68 -22.25
C HIS A 274 -7.86 16.41 -21.37
N ASP A 275 -8.85 15.69 -20.86
CA ASP A 275 -9.77 16.19 -19.85
C ASP A 275 -8.97 16.55 -18.59
N GLN A 276 -8.94 17.84 -18.26
CA GLN A 276 -8.34 18.36 -17.03
C GLN A 276 -9.23 18.13 -15.80
N SER A 277 -10.42 17.53 -15.98
CA SER A 277 -11.26 17.14 -14.87
C SER A 277 -10.55 16.03 -14.07
N LEU A 278 -10.16 16.40 -12.86
CA LEU A 278 -9.74 15.44 -11.85
C LEU A 278 -10.87 14.41 -11.72
N PRO A 279 -10.63 13.10 -11.93
CA PRO A 279 -11.61 12.11 -11.51
C PRO A 279 -11.93 12.34 -10.03
N PRO A 280 -13.21 12.20 -9.61
CA PRO A 280 -13.61 12.49 -8.25
C PRO A 280 -12.75 11.69 -7.28
N LYS A 281 -12.14 12.42 -6.34
CA LYS A 281 -11.19 11.92 -5.34
C LYS A 281 -11.76 10.70 -4.62
N GLU A 282 -11.28 9.51 -4.96
CA GLU A 282 -11.38 8.40 -4.03
C GLU A 282 -10.44 8.71 -2.85
N ASN A 283 -10.99 8.76 -1.64
CA ASN A 283 -10.30 9.10 -0.40
C ASN A 283 -9.10 8.17 -0.13
N GLN A 284 -7.95 8.44 -0.72
CA GLN A 284 -6.71 7.67 -0.51
C GLN A 284 -5.88 8.17 0.70
N LEU A 285 -6.38 9.14 1.46
CA LEU A 285 -5.59 9.86 2.47
C LEU A 285 -5.54 9.26 3.87
N PHE A 286 -6.29 8.18 4.10
CA PHE A 286 -6.11 7.34 5.28
C PHE A 286 -5.40 6.01 4.95
N ASN A 287 -4.93 5.81 3.71
CA ASN A 287 -4.35 4.54 3.24
C ASN A 287 -2.82 4.56 3.11
N ILE A 288 -2.13 5.39 3.88
CA ILE A 288 -0.67 5.27 4.04
C ILE A 288 -0.28 4.02 4.84
N PHE A 289 -1.25 3.40 5.53
CA PHE A 289 -1.21 1.97 5.78
C PHE A 289 -2.48 1.36 5.17
N LYS A 290 -2.26 0.46 4.20
CA LYS A 290 -3.23 -0.34 3.43
C LYS A 290 -3.63 0.30 2.09
N LYS A 291 -2.71 0.28 1.11
CA LYS A 291 -3.15 -0.12 -0.25
C LYS A 291 -3.97 -1.39 -0.04
N LYS A 292 -5.24 -1.42 -0.46
CA LYS A 292 -5.99 -2.68 -0.51
C LYS A 292 -5.06 -3.66 -1.24
N PRO A 293 -4.76 -4.84 -0.65
CA PRO A 293 -3.95 -5.82 -1.34
C PRO A 293 -4.54 -6.05 -2.72
N VAL A 294 -3.68 -6.07 -3.74
CA VAL A 294 -4.12 -6.26 -5.12
C VAL A 294 -4.45 -7.74 -5.28
N SER A 295 -5.70 -8.05 -5.59
CA SER A 295 -6.19 -9.42 -5.80
C SER A 295 -5.73 -10.02 -7.13
N THR A 296 -5.29 -9.17 -8.06
CA THR A 296 -4.66 -9.55 -9.32
C THR A 296 -3.20 -9.94 -9.13
N ILE A 297 -2.84 -11.15 -9.54
CA ILE A 297 -1.54 -11.78 -9.35
C ILE A 297 -1.01 -12.23 -10.72
N THR A 298 0.14 -11.72 -11.13
CA THR A 298 0.81 -12.19 -12.35
C THR A 298 1.92 -13.18 -12.00
N THR A 299 1.85 -14.37 -12.60
CA THR A 299 2.82 -15.46 -12.38
C THR A 299 3.09 -16.20 -13.68
N LEU A 300 4.36 -16.36 -14.05
CA LEU A 300 4.79 -17.04 -15.28
C LEU A 300 4.06 -16.53 -16.54
N GLY A 301 3.80 -15.22 -16.61
CA GLY A 301 3.13 -14.58 -17.75
C GLY A 301 1.60 -14.76 -17.79
N LYS A 302 0.98 -15.35 -16.77
CA LYS A 302 -0.47 -15.51 -16.65
C LYS A 302 -1.02 -14.62 -15.54
N THR A 303 -2.25 -14.17 -15.71
CA THR A 303 -2.93 -13.33 -14.72
C THR A 303 -3.98 -14.14 -13.98
N ALA A 304 -3.85 -14.21 -12.66
CA ALA A 304 -4.83 -14.79 -11.77
C ALA A 304 -5.51 -13.70 -10.96
N VAL A 305 -6.81 -13.84 -10.67
CA VAL A 305 -7.55 -12.91 -9.82
C VAL A 305 -8.15 -13.69 -8.65
N VAL A 306 -7.74 -13.37 -7.42
CA VAL A 306 -8.40 -13.92 -6.22
C VAL A 306 -9.78 -13.31 -6.15
N VAL A 307 -10.82 -14.15 -6.13
CA VAL A 307 -12.22 -13.73 -6.20
C VAL A 307 -12.99 -13.97 -4.91
N SER A 308 -12.56 -14.93 -4.09
CA SER A 308 -13.18 -15.19 -2.78
C SER A 308 -12.18 -15.74 -1.76
N ILE A 309 -12.36 -15.42 -0.49
CA ILE A 309 -11.70 -16.09 0.64
C ILE A 309 -12.77 -16.50 1.64
N THR A 310 -12.76 -17.77 2.06
CA THR A 310 -13.65 -18.29 3.10
C THR A 310 -12.87 -18.87 4.29
N ARG A 311 -13.51 -18.87 5.46
CA ARG A 311 -13.09 -19.65 6.62
C ARG A 311 -14.33 -20.05 7.42
N ASN A 312 -14.41 -21.34 7.79
CA ASN A 312 -15.47 -21.85 8.67
C ASN A 312 -16.89 -21.49 8.19
N GLY A 313 -17.16 -21.68 6.89
CA GLY A 313 -18.48 -21.38 6.31
C GLY A 313 -18.76 -19.89 6.06
N LYS A 314 -17.82 -18.99 6.34
CA LYS A 314 -18.00 -17.53 6.19
C LYS A 314 -17.11 -16.96 5.10
N ILE A 315 -17.66 -16.03 4.32
CA ILE A 315 -16.92 -15.18 3.40
C ILE A 315 -16.15 -14.13 4.19
N LEU A 316 -14.85 -14.01 3.90
CA LEU A 316 -13.95 -12.99 4.42
C LEU A 316 -13.57 -11.97 3.34
N TYR A 317 -13.68 -12.36 2.07
CA TYR A 317 -13.33 -11.54 0.91
C TYR A 317 -14.19 -11.94 -0.29
N THR A 318 -14.66 -10.93 -1.03
CA THR A 318 -15.29 -11.05 -2.35
C THR A 318 -14.76 -9.91 -3.23
N ASP A 319 -14.15 -10.26 -4.36
CA ASP A 319 -13.58 -9.31 -5.32
C ASP A 319 -14.66 -8.55 -6.10
N ASP A 320 -14.34 -7.35 -6.58
CA ASP A 320 -15.29 -6.55 -7.33
C ASP A 320 -15.57 -7.12 -8.73
N THR A 321 -14.66 -7.95 -9.28
CA THR A 321 -14.85 -8.67 -10.54
C THR A 321 -16.11 -9.53 -10.52
N VAL A 322 -16.30 -10.33 -9.46
CA VAL A 322 -17.48 -11.21 -9.35
C VAL A 322 -18.73 -10.45 -8.95
N LYS A 323 -18.61 -9.33 -8.23
CA LYS A 323 -19.77 -8.46 -7.95
C LYS A 323 -20.35 -7.81 -9.19
N GLY A 324 -19.56 -7.69 -10.26
CA GLY A 324 -20.02 -7.21 -11.56
C GLY A 324 -20.81 -8.25 -12.37
N TYR A 325 -20.82 -9.52 -11.96
CA TYR A 325 -21.55 -10.55 -12.67
C TYR A 325 -23.06 -10.45 -12.46
N PRO A 326 -23.88 -10.85 -13.46
CA PRO A 326 -25.31 -11.08 -13.27
C PRO A 326 -25.55 -12.06 -12.11
N LYS A 327 -26.60 -11.85 -11.30
CA LYS A 327 -26.88 -12.68 -10.11
C LYS A 327 -27.22 -14.15 -10.45
N ASP A 328 -27.59 -14.42 -11.70
CA ASP A 328 -27.84 -15.75 -12.25
C ASP A 328 -26.60 -16.37 -12.92
N HIS A 329 -25.46 -15.67 -12.94
CA HIS A 329 -24.22 -16.20 -13.49
C HIS A 329 -23.63 -17.32 -12.61
N LEU A 330 -23.16 -18.37 -13.26
CA LEU A 330 -22.46 -19.49 -12.65
C LEU A 330 -21.04 -19.55 -13.21
N GLU A 331 -20.04 -19.21 -12.40
CA GLU A 331 -18.65 -19.19 -12.82
C GLU A 331 -17.94 -20.51 -12.45
N GLY A 332 -17.79 -21.40 -13.43
CA GLY A 332 -17.12 -22.70 -13.25
C GLY A 332 -15.61 -22.66 -13.39
N LYS A 333 -15.01 -21.55 -13.86
CA LYS A 333 -13.55 -21.45 -14.08
C LYS A 333 -12.78 -21.06 -12.82
N VAL A 334 -13.23 -21.56 -11.68
CA VAL A 334 -12.67 -21.23 -10.37
C VAL A 334 -11.77 -22.34 -9.85
N PHE A 335 -10.63 -21.94 -9.31
CA PHE A 335 -9.68 -22.82 -8.65
C PHE A 335 -9.67 -22.56 -7.15
N GLU A 336 -9.53 -23.63 -6.37
CA GLU A 336 -9.51 -23.59 -4.92
C GLU A 336 -8.12 -23.89 -4.37
N VAL A 337 -7.69 -23.07 -3.40
CA VAL A 337 -6.48 -23.26 -2.61
C VAL A 337 -6.85 -23.34 -1.14
N SER A 338 -6.45 -24.41 -0.45
CA SER A 338 -6.58 -24.53 1.00
C SER A 338 -5.27 -24.14 1.67
N PHE A 339 -5.38 -23.37 2.76
CA PHE A 339 -4.29 -22.99 3.64
C PHE A 339 -4.58 -23.54 5.04
N PRO A 340 -4.15 -24.79 5.35
CA PRO A 340 -4.30 -25.37 6.67
C PRO A 340 -3.66 -24.51 7.75
N THR A 341 -4.31 -24.45 8.92
CA THR A 341 -3.79 -23.70 10.08
C THR A 341 -3.45 -24.63 11.23
N GLN A 342 -2.57 -24.20 12.14
CA GLN A 342 -2.25 -24.92 13.37
C GLN A 342 -3.48 -25.20 14.25
N THR A 343 -4.54 -24.39 14.11
CA THR A 343 -5.81 -24.56 14.85
C THR A 343 -6.74 -25.62 14.23
N GLY A 344 -6.39 -26.17 13.07
CA GLY A 344 -7.19 -27.16 12.35
C GLY A 344 -8.32 -26.57 11.49
N THR A 345 -8.48 -25.24 11.45
CA THR A 345 -9.48 -24.57 10.59
C THR A 345 -8.78 -23.89 9.41
N PRO A 346 -8.84 -24.45 8.20
CA PRO A 346 -8.16 -23.88 7.04
C PRO A 346 -8.84 -22.60 6.57
N TYR A 347 -8.06 -21.77 5.87
CA TYR A 347 -8.63 -20.79 4.95
C TYR A 347 -8.75 -21.41 3.57
N PHE A 348 -9.79 -21.06 2.82
CA PHE A 348 -9.87 -21.36 1.40
C PHE A 348 -9.83 -20.06 0.61
N ALA A 349 -9.01 -20.01 -0.42
CA ALA A 349 -8.98 -18.94 -1.39
C ALA A 349 -9.37 -19.48 -2.76
N TYR A 350 -10.14 -18.68 -3.49
CA TYR A 350 -10.67 -19.02 -4.79
C TYR A 350 -10.19 -18.00 -5.81
N TYR A 351 -9.71 -18.46 -6.96
CA TYR A 351 -9.20 -17.56 -7.99
C TYR A 351 -9.62 -17.98 -9.40
N LEU A 352 -9.66 -17.00 -10.30
CA LEU A 352 -9.87 -17.16 -11.74
C LEU A 352 -8.54 -17.01 -12.47
N CYS A 353 -8.32 -17.83 -13.49
CA CYS A 353 -7.20 -17.66 -14.44
C CYS A 353 -7.57 -18.38 -15.74
N ASP A 354 -8.06 -17.62 -16.72
CA ASP A 354 -8.58 -18.17 -17.98
C ASP A 354 -7.51 -18.96 -18.76
N GLU A 355 -6.28 -18.45 -18.80
CA GLU A 355 -5.17 -19.08 -19.52
C GLU A 355 -4.81 -20.43 -18.90
N TYR A 356 -4.71 -20.48 -17.56
CA TYR A 356 -4.42 -21.73 -16.85
C TYR A 356 -5.59 -22.71 -16.93
N TYR A 357 -6.84 -22.22 -16.84
CA TYR A 357 -8.03 -23.05 -17.01
C TYR A 357 -8.05 -23.72 -18.38
N GLY A 358 -7.76 -22.97 -19.45
CA GLY A 358 -7.66 -23.52 -20.80
C GLY A 358 -6.57 -24.59 -20.94
N GLU A 359 -5.44 -24.46 -20.25
CA GLU A 359 -4.38 -25.46 -20.27
C GLU A 359 -4.76 -26.76 -19.56
N VAL A 360 -5.42 -26.68 -18.41
CA VAL A 360 -5.71 -27.87 -17.58
C VAL A 360 -6.97 -28.60 -17.99
N THR A 361 -7.90 -27.95 -18.69
CA THR A 361 -9.16 -28.56 -19.15
C THR A 361 -9.12 -29.04 -20.60
N ASN A 362 -8.11 -28.64 -21.40
CA ASN A 362 -8.03 -29.04 -22.80
C ASN A 362 -7.44 -30.47 -22.96
N PRO A 363 -8.23 -31.45 -23.41
CA PRO A 363 -7.77 -32.84 -23.55
C PRO A 363 -6.66 -32.99 -24.60
N ASN A 364 -6.55 -32.06 -25.56
CA ASN A 364 -5.51 -32.09 -26.60
C ASN A 364 -4.14 -31.57 -26.10
N ILE A 365 -4.09 -30.93 -24.93
CA ILE A 365 -2.87 -30.30 -24.38
C ILE A 365 -2.24 -31.15 -23.25
N GLN A 366 -3.01 -32.04 -22.60
CA GLN A 366 -2.62 -32.79 -21.39
C GLN A 366 -1.50 -33.85 -21.53
N GLY A 367 -0.75 -33.92 -22.64
CA GLY A 367 0.08 -35.08 -22.96
C GLY A 367 1.59 -35.02 -22.66
N THR A 368 2.19 -33.86 -22.37
CA THR A 368 3.67 -33.74 -22.30
C THR A 368 4.19 -33.50 -20.88
N VAL A 369 5.28 -34.18 -20.51
CA VAL A 369 5.96 -34.03 -19.20
C VAL A 369 6.37 -32.57 -18.94
N GLN A 370 6.82 -31.86 -19.98
CA GLN A 370 7.22 -30.46 -19.89
C GLN A 370 6.04 -29.54 -19.54
N MET A 371 4.83 -29.80 -20.08
CA MET A 371 3.62 -29.06 -19.72
C MET A 371 3.12 -29.43 -18.31
N ALA A 372 3.17 -30.71 -17.92
CA ALA A 372 2.84 -31.13 -16.56
C ALA A 372 3.75 -30.48 -15.50
N MET A 373 5.04 -30.30 -15.84
CA MET A 373 5.98 -29.54 -15.01
C MET A 373 5.64 -28.04 -14.99
N GLY A 374 5.25 -27.46 -16.14
CA GLY A 374 4.84 -26.06 -16.26
C GLY A 374 3.57 -25.73 -15.46
N THR A 375 2.53 -26.56 -15.56
CA THR A 375 1.26 -26.39 -14.83
C THR A 375 1.47 -26.60 -13.33
N SER A 376 2.25 -27.60 -12.92
CA SER A 376 2.60 -27.80 -11.51
C SER A 376 3.41 -26.62 -10.95
N LYS A 377 4.36 -26.09 -11.72
CA LYS A 377 5.16 -24.91 -11.33
C LYS A 377 4.28 -23.67 -11.18
N PHE A 378 3.43 -23.38 -12.17
CA PHE A 378 2.48 -22.27 -12.11
C PHE A 378 1.57 -22.39 -10.88
N ARG A 379 0.98 -23.57 -10.66
CA ARG A 379 0.09 -23.83 -9.52
C ARG A 379 0.76 -23.56 -8.18
N SER A 380 2.02 -23.97 -8.01
CA SER A 380 2.77 -23.70 -6.79
C SER A 380 3.05 -22.20 -6.60
N GLU A 381 3.57 -21.53 -7.64
CA GLU A 381 3.92 -20.10 -7.55
C GLU A 381 2.68 -19.21 -7.38
N VAL A 382 1.55 -19.53 -8.03
CA VAL A 382 0.31 -18.77 -7.85
C VAL A 382 -0.27 -18.99 -6.46
N SER A 383 -0.25 -20.22 -5.92
CA SER A 383 -0.73 -20.51 -4.56
C SER A 383 0.06 -19.77 -3.49
N GLU A 384 1.39 -19.69 -3.64
CA GLU A 384 2.25 -18.93 -2.74
C GLU A 384 1.88 -17.44 -2.72
N LYS A 385 1.73 -16.83 -3.91
CA LYS A 385 1.31 -15.43 -4.02
C LYS A 385 -0.11 -15.17 -3.52
N ILE A 386 -1.03 -16.12 -3.73
CA ILE A 386 -2.39 -16.07 -3.14
C ILE A 386 -2.30 -16.13 -1.61
N GLY A 387 -1.40 -16.95 -1.06
CA GLY A 387 -1.15 -17.01 0.38
C GLY A 387 -0.63 -15.67 0.92
N LEU A 388 0.30 -15.02 0.20
CA LEU A 388 0.78 -13.68 0.55
C LEU A 388 -0.36 -12.64 0.52
N PHE A 389 -1.17 -12.64 -0.55
CA PHE A 389 -2.35 -11.78 -0.65
C PHE A 389 -3.32 -12.02 0.51
N LEU A 390 -3.65 -13.28 0.82
CA LEU A 390 -4.53 -13.66 1.91
C LEU A 390 -4.01 -13.15 3.25
N VAL A 391 -2.75 -13.39 3.57
CA VAL A 391 -2.13 -12.92 4.82
C VAL A 391 -2.17 -11.40 4.89
N GLN A 392 -1.81 -10.72 3.80
CA GLN A 392 -1.81 -9.27 3.73
C GLN A 392 -3.23 -8.70 3.88
N TYR A 393 -4.22 -9.28 3.20
CA TYR A 393 -5.62 -8.88 3.24
C TYR A 393 -6.25 -9.13 4.61
N LEU A 394 -6.06 -10.30 5.19
CA LEU A 394 -6.60 -10.59 6.52
C LEU A 394 -5.98 -9.68 7.58
N LYS A 395 -4.67 -9.43 7.52
CA LYS A 395 -3.98 -8.55 8.46
C LYS A 395 -4.43 -7.10 8.28
N SER A 396 -4.55 -6.65 7.04
CA SER A 396 -4.93 -5.28 6.72
C SER A 396 -6.43 -5.04 6.91
N THR A 397 -7.30 -5.80 6.29
CA THR A 397 -8.74 -5.53 6.26
C THR A 397 -9.44 -6.14 7.46
N CYS A 398 -9.15 -7.40 7.79
CA CYS A 398 -9.87 -8.14 8.84
C CYS A 398 -9.22 -8.05 10.23
N ARG A 399 -8.01 -7.48 10.33
CA ARG A 399 -7.18 -7.45 11.56
C ARG A 399 -6.88 -8.86 12.12
N ILE A 400 -6.75 -9.84 11.23
CA ILE A 400 -6.41 -11.23 11.55
C ILE A 400 -4.98 -11.50 11.06
N ASP A 401 -4.06 -11.83 11.98
CA ASP A 401 -2.67 -12.19 11.61
C ASP A 401 -2.55 -13.69 11.30
N ALA A 402 -2.86 -14.07 10.06
CA ALA A 402 -2.78 -15.46 9.61
C ALA A 402 -1.33 -15.95 9.35
N SER A 403 -0.34 -15.04 9.35
CA SER A 403 1.04 -15.34 8.94
C SER A 403 1.74 -16.41 9.80
N LYS A 404 1.31 -16.54 11.06
CA LYS A 404 1.86 -17.51 12.01
C LYS A 404 1.03 -18.78 12.13
N GLU A 405 -0.19 -18.77 11.60
CA GLU A 405 -1.14 -19.88 11.69
C GLU A 405 -1.03 -20.83 10.50
N ILE A 406 -0.81 -20.31 9.30
CA ILE A 406 -0.75 -21.10 8.06
C ILE A 406 0.53 -21.95 8.05
N VAL A 407 0.37 -23.27 7.86
CA VAL A 407 1.48 -24.23 7.90
C VAL A 407 1.90 -24.73 6.52
N SER A 408 0.98 -24.72 5.56
CA SER A 408 1.18 -25.22 4.21
C SER A 408 0.06 -24.69 3.30
N PHE A 409 0.08 -25.09 2.03
CA PHE A 409 -1.05 -24.95 1.14
C PHE A 409 -1.25 -26.23 0.33
N SER A 410 -2.49 -26.48 -0.08
CA SER A 410 -2.86 -27.49 -1.07
C SER A 410 -3.82 -26.88 -2.08
N HIS A 411 -3.84 -27.43 -3.28
CA HIS A 411 -4.58 -26.84 -4.40
C HIS A 411 -5.43 -27.91 -5.06
N ASN A 412 -6.66 -27.55 -5.39
CA ASN A 412 -7.62 -28.48 -5.98
C ASN A 412 -7.49 -28.62 -7.51
N ARG A 413 -8.28 -29.49 -8.11
CA ARG A 413 -8.42 -29.58 -9.57
C ARG A 413 -9.45 -28.56 -10.09
N ALA A 414 -9.46 -28.35 -11.40
CA ALA A 414 -10.57 -27.68 -12.07
C ALA A 414 -11.87 -28.48 -11.84
N HIS A 415 -13.01 -27.82 -12.02
CA HIS A 415 -14.35 -28.43 -11.89
C HIS A 415 -14.63 -29.04 -10.51
N THR A 416 -14.18 -28.35 -9.46
CA THR A 416 -14.46 -28.74 -8.06
C THR A 416 -15.39 -27.77 -7.35
N ASN A 417 -15.60 -26.60 -7.95
CA ASN A 417 -16.39 -25.51 -7.40
C ASN A 417 -16.99 -24.70 -8.54
N VAL A 418 -18.13 -24.07 -8.26
CA VAL A 418 -18.77 -23.04 -9.09
C VAL A 418 -19.04 -21.85 -8.20
N LEU A 419 -18.61 -20.66 -8.62
CA LEU A 419 -19.00 -19.44 -7.93
C LEU A 419 -20.43 -19.07 -8.33
N ALA A 420 -21.31 -19.01 -7.34
CA ALA A 420 -22.72 -18.70 -7.49
C ALA A 420 -23.15 -17.65 -6.45
N TYR A 421 -24.07 -16.77 -6.85
CA TYR A 421 -24.66 -15.81 -5.93
C TYR A 421 -25.77 -16.46 -5.11
N ILE A 422 -25.70 -16.33 -3.78
CA ILE A 422 -26.71 -16.86 -2.85
C ILE A 422 -27.54 -15.68 -2.35
N GLU A 423 -28.77 -15.55 -2.87
CA GLU A 423 -29.69 -14.45 -2.57
C GLU A 423 -29.98 -14.29 -1.07
N ALA A 424 -30.18 -15.40 -0.34
CA ALA A 424 -30.44 -15.34 1.09
C ALA A 424 -29.27 -14.78 1.92
N LEU A 425 -28.05 -14.77 1.36
CA LEU A 425 -26.84 -14.28 2.01
C LEU A 425 -26.28 -13.01 1.37
N ASP A 426 -26.85 -12.57 0.25
CA ASP A 426 -26.44 -11.39 -0.53
C ASP A 426 -24.94 -11.36 -0.86
N ASP A 427 -24.35 -12.51 -1.21
CA ASP A 427 -22.92 -12.61 -1.56
C ASP A 427 -22.66 -13.80 -2.51
N TRP A 428 -21.44 -13.84 -3.04
CA TRP A 428 -20.94 -14.89 -3.94
C TRP A 428 -20.24 -15.99 -3.16
N PHE A 429 -20.66 -17.24 -3.36
CA PHE A 429 -20.11 -18.39 -2.67
C PHE A 429 -19.54 -19.42 -3.65
N PRO A 430 -18.39 -20.05 -3.32
CA PRO A 430 -17.81 -21.14 -4.09
C PRO A 430 -18.53 -22.44 -3.72
N VAL A 431 -19.64 -22.71 -4.42
CA VAL A 431 -20.47 -23.89 -4.22
C VAL A 431 -19.74 -25.11 -4.79
N GLN A 432 -19.56 -26.14 -3.96
CA GLN A 432 -18.91 -27.38 -4.37
C GLN A 432 -19.67 -28.01 -5.53
N HIS A 433 -18.92 -28.43 -6.55
CA HIS A 433 -19.43 -29.09 -7.75
C HIS A 433 -18.36 -30.05 -8.23
N CYS A 434 -18.64 -31.34 -8.38
CA CYS A 434 -17.70 -32.26 -9.02
C CYS A 434 -18.27 -32.88 -10.30
N ASP A 435 -17.38 -33.37 -11.16
CA ASP A 435 -17.73 -34.00 -12.46
C ASP A 435 -18.69 -35.21 -12.34
N ALA A 436 -18.89 -35.75 -11.13
CA ALA A 436 -19.84 -36.84 -10.88
C ALA A 436 -21.29 -36.35 -10.63
N GLU A 437 -21.48 -35.04 -10.43
CA GLU A 437 -22.79 -34.42 -10.24
C GLU A 437 -23.38 -33.97 -11.58
N GLY A 438 -24.69 -33.66 -11.59
CA GLY A 438 -25.35 -33.11 -12.78
C GLY A 438 -24.95 -31.65 -13.03
N ASP A 439 -25.08 -31.18 -14.27
CA ASP A 439 -24.77 -29.80 -14.67
C ASP A 439 -25.53 -28.74 -13.84
N ASP A 440 -26.71 -29.10 -13.30
CA ASP A 440 -27.58 -28.24 -12.48
C ASP A 440 -27.27 -28.31 -10.96
N ALA A 441 -26.31 -29.13 -10.54
CA ALA A 441 -26.07 -29.40 -9.11
C ALA A 441 -25.74 -28.14 -8.30
N SER A 442 -24.97 -27.21 -8.87
CA SER A 442 -24.63 -25.95 -8.21
C SER A 442 -25.83 -25.04 -8.04
N GLU A 443 -26.70 -24.97 -9.04
CA GLU A 443 -27.94 -24.19 -9.01
C GLU A 443 -28.91 -24.77 -7.97
N LEU A 444 -29.08 -26.09 -7.94
CA LEU A 444 -29.90 -26.78 -6.95
C LEU A 444 -29.38 -26.53 -5.52
N LYS A 445 -28.07 -26.67 -5.28
CA LYS A 445 -27.45 -26.40 -3.98
C LYS A 445 -27.64 -24.95 -3.55
N ALA A 446 -27.44 -23.99 -4.45
CA ALA A 446 -27.69 -22.57 -4.16
C ALA A 446 -29.16 -22.32 -3.83
N GLY A 447 -30.09 -22.92 -4.58
CA GLY A 447 -31.53 -22.88 -4.32
C GLY A 447 -31.90 -23.43 -2.94
N MET A 448 -31.34 -24.57 -2.55
CA MET A 448 -31.53 -25.18 -1.22
C MET A 448 -30.94 -24.34 -0.08
N VAL A 449 -29.94 -23.50 -0.34
CA VAL A 449 -29.48 -22.54 0.67
C VAL A 449 -30.42 -21.34 0.73
N ASN A 450 -30.90 -20.86 -0.41
CA ASN A 450 -31.83 -19.73 -0.48
C ASN A 450 -33.18 -20.01 0.21
N ASP A 451 -33.69 -21.23 0.09
CA ASP A 451 -34.94 -21.65 0.74
C ASP A 451 -34.74 -22.10 2.22
N GLY A 452 -33.49 -22.16 2.69
CA GLY A 452 -33.13 -22.54 4.05
C GLY A 452 -33.08 -24.04 4.32
N THR A 453 -33.19 -24.90 3.29
CA THR A 453 -33.08 -26.35 3.41
C THR A 453 -31.66 -26.79 3.81
N LEU A 454 -30.63 -26.09 3.32
CA LEU A 454 -29.23 -26.31 3.65
C LEU A 454 -28.59 -25.04 4.23
N SER A 455 -27.64 -25.22 5.15
CA SER A 455 -26.72 -24.14 5.50
C SER A 455 -25.61 -24.04 4.46
N VAL A 456 -25.11 -22.83 4.21
CA VAL A 456 -24.03 -22.61 3.23
C VAL A 456 -22.77 -23.43 3.53
N SER A 457 -22.48 -23.69 4.80
CA SER A 457 -21.37 -24.54 5.23
C SER A 457 -21.49 -26.01 4.80
N GLN A 458 -22.67 -26.44 4.34
CA GLN A 458 -22.88 -27.80 3.80
C GLN A 458 -22.59 -27.88 2.29
N VAL A 459 -22.45 -26.74 1.61
CA VAL A 459 -22.28 -26.68 0.15
C VAL A 459 -20.99 -25.98 -0.27
N ILE A 460 -20.12 -25.58 0.68
CA ILE A 460 -18.80 -24.99 0.43
C ILE A 460 -17.73 -25.75 1.22
N ALA A 461 -16.45 -25.57 0.87
CA ALA A 461 -15.34 -26.12 1.64
C ALA A 461 -15.24 -25.50 3.05
N VAL A 462 -15.07 -26.35 4.08
CA VAL A 462 -15.00 -25.93 5.49
C VAL A 462 -13.80 -26.54 6.22
N SER A 463 -13.59 -27.84 6.07
CA SER A 463 -12.49 -28.58 6.70
C SER A 463 -11.43 -29.03 5.69
N ASP A 464 -11.88 -29.41 4.50
CA ASP A 464 -11.04 -30.02 3.47
C ASP A 464 -11.36 -29.41 2.11
N LEU A 465 -10.45 -29.61 1.16
CA LEU A 465 -10.68 -29.25 -0.24
C LEU A 465 -11.97 -29.89 -0.76
N SER A 466 -12.60 -29.21 -1.70
CA SER A 466 -13.80 -29.69 -2.38
C SER A 466 -13.54 -31.02 -3.10
N PRO A 467 -14.50 -31.96 -3.11
CA PRO A 467 -14.29 -33.28 -3.68
C PRO A 467 -14.01 -33.18 -5.18
N THR A 468 -13.14 -34.06 -5.68
CA THR A 468 -12.74 -34.10 -7.10
C THR A 468 -13.57 -35.03 -7.97
N GLY A 469 -14.51 -35.79 -7.36
CA GLY A 469 -15.26 -36.84 -8.04
C GLY A 469 -14.54 -38.19 -8.03
#